data_AF-G3T3Q3-F1
#
_entry.id   AF-G3T3Q3-F1
#
_cell.length_a   1.000
_cell.length_b   1.000
_cell.length_c   1.000
_cell.angle_alpha   90.00
_cell.angle_beta   90.00
_cell.angle_gamma   90.00
#
_symmetry.space_group_name_H-M   'P 1'
#
loop_
_entity.id
_entity.type
_entity.pdbx_description
1 polymer ?
#
loop_
_entity_poly.entity_id
_entity_poly.type
_entity_poly.pdbx_seq_one_letter_code
_entity_poly.pdbx_strand_id
1 'polypeptide(L)' 'MSSSVLAKPQMRGLLAKRMRFHLVGAFIVSMGAATYYKFAVGEARKKAYADFYRNYDSMKDFEEMRKAGIFQSVK' A
#
# COMPACT_ATOMS: atom_id res chain seq x y z
N MET A 1 -7.96 12.00 58.21
CA MET A 1 -7.88 11.76 56.75
C MET A 1 -7.25 12.97 56.10
N SER A 2 -5.94 12.92 55.80
CA SER A 2 -5.29 14.01 55.07
C SER A 2 -5.78 13.98 53.62
N SER A 3 -6.50 15.01 53.18
CA SER A 3 -6.89 15.16 51.79
C SER A 3 -5.63 15.19 50.92
N SER A 4 -5.45 14.21 50.04
CA SER A 4 -4.30 14.16 49.15
C SER A 4 -4.30 15.39 48.23
N VAL A 5 -3.39 16.33 48.47
CA VAL A 5 -3.23 17.51 47.62
C VAL A 5 -2.65 17.07 46.28
N LEU A 6 -3.36 17.39 45.19
CA LEU A 6 -2.92 17.05 43.84
C LEU A 6 -1.63 17.79 43.50
N ALA A 7 -0.65 17.06 42.96
CA ALA A 7 0.58 17.65 42.45
C ALA A 7 0.29 18.51 41.20
N LYS A 8 1.03 19.62 41.03
CA LYS A 8 0.86 20.52 39.89
C LYS A 8 1.23 19.80 38.59
N PRO A 9 0.29 19.68 37.63
CA PRO A 9 0.59 19.08 36.33
C PRO A 9 1.45 20.01 35.48
N GLN A 10 1.91 19.52 34.33
CA GLN A 10 2.63 20.35 33.38
C GLN A 10 1.72 21.44 32.80
N MET A 11 2.07 22.71 32.98
CA MET A 11 1.25 23.86 32.56
C MET A 11 1.78 24.61 31.32
N ARG A 12 2.95 24.24 30.81
CA ARG A 12 3.62 24.93 29.69
C ARG A 12 4.09 23.94 28.63
N GLY A 13 4.18 24.41 27.39
CA GLY A 13 4.69 23.61 26.26
C GLY A 13 3.78 22.45 25.85
N LEU A 14 2.51 22.45 26.26
CA LEU A 14 1.55 21.37 25.97
C LEU A 14 1.36 21.14 24.46
N LEU A 15 1.23 22.23 23.70
CA LEU A 15 1.10 22.16 22.24
C LEU A 15 2.35 21.59 21.58
N ALA A 16 3.54 22.06 21.97
CA ALA A 16 4.81 21.57 21.42
C ALA A 16 5.01 20.08 21.71
N LYS A 17 4.68 19.62 22.93
CA LYS A 17 4.72 18.20 23.30
C LYS A 17 3.77 17.37 22.44
N ARG A 18 2.53 17.84 22.25
CA ARG A 18 1.53 17.18 21.39
C ARG A 18 2.01 17.10 19.95
N MET A 19 2.56 18.20 19.42
CA MET A 19 3.03 18.26 18.04
C MET A 19 4.18 17.30 17.78
N ARG A 20 5.19 17.25 18.66
CA ARG A 20 6.32 16.31 18.53
C ARG A 20 5.85 14.85 18.55
N PHE A 21 4.92 14.52 19.43
CA PHE A 21 4.33 13.17 19.49
C PHE A 21 3.62 12.80 18.19
N HIS A 22 2.72 13.66 17.70
CA HIS A 22 1.95 13.37 16.49
C HIS A 22 2.81 13.41 15.22
N LEU A 23 3.86 14.24 15.18
CA LEU A 23 4.78 14.31 14.05
C LEU A 23 5.48 12.97 13.85
N VAL A 24 6.02 12.37 14.91
CA VAL A 24 6.64 11.04 14.85
C VAL A 24 5.62 9.99 14.41
N GLY A 25 4.42 10.02 14.99
CA GLY A 25 3.33 9.12 14.59
C GLY A 25 2.96 9.25 13.11
N ALA A 26 2.87 10.47 12.60
CA ALA A 26 2.55 10.74 11.20
C ALA A 26 3.62 10.19 10.25
N PHE A 27 4.91 10.32 10.59
CA PHE A 27 6.00 9.74 9.80
C PHE A 27 5.95 8.20 9.80
N ILE A 28 5.69 7.57 10.93
CA ILE A 28 5.59 6.11 11.00
C ILE A 28 4.42 5.63 10.13
N VAL A 29 3.25 6.27 10.26
CA VAL A 29 2.06 5.91 9.48
C VAL A 29 2.27 6.14 7.99
N SER A 30 2.86 7.27 7.59
CA SER A 30 3.10 7.57 6.17
C SER A 30 4.12 6.61 5.55
N MET A 31 5.20 6.28 6.25
CA MET A 31 6.15 5.27 5.81
C MET A 31 5.49 3.89 5.71
N GLY A 32 4.67 3.52 6.69
CA GLY A 32 3.91 2.26 6.67
C GLY A 32 2.93 2.18 5.48
N ALA A 33 2.22 3.26 5.18
CA ALA A 33 1.34 3.32 4.03
C ALA A 33 2.12 3.21 2.70
N ALA A 34 3.27 3.86 2.60
CA ALA A 34 4.11 3.81 1.41
C ALA A 34 4.68 2.40 1.17
N THR A 35 5.17 1.72 2.22
CA THR A 35 5.67 0.34 2.10
C THR A 35 4.54 -0.62 1.77
N TYR A 36 3.38 -0.48 2.43
CA TYR A 36 2.21 -1.29 2.12
C TYR A 36 1.81 -1.16 0.65
N TYR A 37 1.66 0.06 0.14
CA TYR A 37 1.30 0.29 -1.26
C TYR A 37 2.35 -0.27 -2.23
N LYS A 38 3.65 -0.11 -1.92
CA LYS A 38 4.73 -0.65 -2.75
C LYS A 38 4.58 -2.16 -2.92
N PHE A 39 4.38 -2.92 -1.85
CA PHE A 39 4.33 -4.38 -1.95
C PHE A 39 2.98 -4.91 -2.38
N ALA A 40 1.90 -4.40 -1.79
CA ALA A 40 0.54 -4.87 -2.08
C ALA A 40 0.06 -4.50 -3.49
N VAL A 41 0.55 -3.38 -4.05
CA VAL A 41 0.12 -2.92 -5.38
C VAL A 41 1.28 -2.92 -6.37
N GLY A 42 2.38 -2.25 -6.05
CA GLY A 42 3.50 -2.07 -6.98
C GLY A 42 4.16 -3.38 -7.38
N GLU A 43 4.71 -4.10 -6.41
CA GLU A 43 5.40 -5.37 -6.63
C GLU A 43 4.43 -6.49 -7.02
N ALA A 44 3.23 -6.53 -6.44
CA ALA A 44 2.20 -7.48 -6.84
C ALA A 44 1.86 -7.35 -8.34
N ARG A 45 1.68 -6.13 -8.85
CA ARG A 45 1.43 -5.90 -10.28
C ARG A 45 2.62 -6.34 -11.12
N LYS A 46 3.84 -5.92 -10.78
CA LYS A 46 5.05 -6.33 -11.53
C LYS A 46 5.17 -7.85 -11.60
N LYS A 47 4.92 -8.54 -10.48
CA LYS A 47 4.90 -10.00 -10.41
C LYS A 47 3.82 -10.59 -11.31
N ALA A 48 2.59 -10.06 -11.29
CA ALA A 48 1.51 -10.57 -12.12
C ALA A 48 1.83 -10.51 -13.63
N TYR A 49 2.40 -9.41 -14.10
CA TYR A 49 2.85 -9.30 -15.51
C TYR A 49 4.01 -10.27 -15.81
N ALA A 50 5.01 -10.34 -14.92
CA ALA A 50 6.12 -11.27 -15.10
C ALA A 50 5.66 -12.73 -15.10
N ASP A 51 4.70 -13.08 -14.24
CA ASP A 51 4.13 -14.42 -14.14
C ASP A 51 3.31 -14.77 -15.38
N PHE A 52 2.52 -13.82 -15.92
CA PHE A 52 1.78 -13.98 -17.18
C PHE A 52 2.73 -14.32 -18.33
N TYR A 53 3.76 -13.49 -18.54
CA TYR A 53 4.69 -13.65 -19.66
C TYR A 53 5.70 -14.80 -19.49
N ARG A 54 5.85 -15.37 -18.29
CA ARG A 54 6.83 -16.42 -18.03
C ARG A 54 6.69 -17.62 -18.96
N ASN A 55 5.44 -18.01 -19.23
CA ASN A 55 5.10 -19.17 -20.06
C ASN A 55 4.08 -18.82 -21.17
N TYR A 56 3.95 -17.53 -21.49
CA TYR A 56 2.98 -17.07 -22.47
C TYR A 56 3.42 -17.48 -23.88
N ASP A 57 2.56 -18.21 -24.57
CA ASP A 57 2.70 -18.55 -25.99
C ASP A 57 1.66 -17.76 -26.78
N SER A 58 2.13 -16.74 -27.51
CA SER A 58 1.26 -15.87 -28.29
C SER A 58 0.55 -16.57 -29.44
N MET A 59 1.16 -17.61 -30.03
CA MET A 59 0.54 -18.34 -31.14
C MET A 59 -0.60 -19.23 -30.63
N LYS A 60 -0.41 -19.84 -29.47
CA LYS A 60 -1.47 -20.60 -28.81
C LYS A 60 -2.67 -19.70 -28.45
N ASP A 61 -2.43 -18.56 -27.81
CA ASP A 61 -3.49 -17.61 -27.44
C ASP A 61 -4.20 -17.06 -28.68
N PHE A 62 -3.45 -16.72 -29.73
CA PHE A 62 -4.01 -16.33 -31.02
C PHE A 62 -4.89 -17.42 -31.64
N GLU A 63 -4.46 -18.69 -31.64
CA GLU A 63 -5.25 -19.79 -32.19
C GLU A 63 -6.52 -20.05 -31.38
N GLU A 64 -6.48 -19.91 -30.06
CA GLU A 64 -7.67 -19.97 -29.19
C GLU A 64 -8.66 -18.86 -29.55
N MET A 65 -8.17 -17.64 -29.72
CA MET A 65 -8.96 -16.49 -30.18
C MET A 65 -9.53 -16.68 -31.60
N ARG A 66 -8.72 -17.14 -32.55
CA ARG A 66 -9.14 -17.38 -33.94
C ARG A 66 -10.25 -18.42 -33.99
N LYS A 67 -10.11 -19.54 -33.26
CA LYS A 67 -11.15 -20.58 -33.15
C LYS A 67 -12.43 -20.06 -32.51
N ALA A 68 -12.34 -19.11 -31.59
CA ALA A 68 -13.50 -18.41 -31.03
C ALA A 68 -14.17 -17.43 -32.01
N GLY A 69 -13.59 -17.22 -33.20
CA GLY A 69 -14.18 -16.41 -34.26
C GLY A 69 -14.15 -14.91 -34.01
N ILE A 70 -13.29 -14.43 -33.11
CA ILE A 70 -13.25 -13.00 -32.73
C ILE A 70 -12.57 -12.11 -33.77
N PHE A 71 -11.76 -12.69 -34.67
CA PHE A 71 -11.04 -11.95 -35.70
C PHE A 71 -11.86 -11.83 -36.98
N GLN A 72 -11.85 -10.63 -37.57
CA GLN A 72 -12.45 -10.39 -38.89
C GLN A 72 -11.47 -10.71 -40.04
N SER A 73 -10.17 -10.53 -39.81
CA SER A 73 -9.11 -10.70 -40.81
C SER A 73 -8.69 -12.15 -41.02
N VAL A 74 -8.92 -13.02 -40.02
CA VAL A 74 -8.55 -14.43 -40.04
C VAL A 74 -9.71 -15.23 -39.47
N LYS A 75 -10.20 -16.21 -40.23
CA LYS A 75 -11.26 -17.13 -39.79
C LYS A 75 -10.69 -18.33 -39.05
#